data_AF-A0A0G0TSY2-F1
#
_entry.id   AF-A0A0G0TSY2-F1
#
_cell.length_a   1.000
_cell.length_b   1.000
_cell.length_c   1.000
_cell.angle_alpha   90.00
_cell.angle_beta   90.00
_cell.angle_gamma   90.00
#
_symmetry.space_group_name_H-M   'P 1'
#
loop_
_entity.id
_entity.type
_entity.pdbx_description
1 polymer ?
#
loop_
_entity_poly.entity_id
_entity_poly.type
_entity_poly.pdbx_seq_one_letter_code
_entity_poly.pdbx_strand_id
1 'polypeptide(L)'
;MIKSLVKKILPNSVISRYHYFLAFAGALFYGFPSKKIKVIGVTGTNGKSTVVYLLAQMLKNAGYKVALSSSIEFWMGDKIWPNTFKMTMPGKAFLQKFLKQALISGCDYVIVEVTSEGILQNRHAFIDFDSVVLTNISPEHIERHGGYENYKRTKGKLFEALGSSTKNNKNIIINIADKEANYFLSLVGDDPTKRPSGVVFRRSDQVATTGIFSGIQEVVSANERVNKEGYAIGRYEQIFERVRSCSGKA
;
A
#
# COMPACT_ATOMS: atom_id res chain seq x y z
N MET A 1 27.82 -1.59 -19.72
CA MET A 1 28.17 -2.82 -20.48
C MET A 1 27.98 -4.11 -19.67
N ILE A 2 28.48 -4.27 -18.44
CA ILE A 2 28.34 -5.53 -17.66
C ILE A 2 26.87 -5.89 -17.35
N LYS A 3 26.04 -4.92 -16.95
CA LYS A 3 24.62 -5.16 -16.61
C LYS A 3 23.76 -5.68 -17.77
N SER A 4 24.04 -5.29 -19.01
CA SER A 4 23.29 -5.76 -20.20
C SER A 4 23.74 -7.14 -20.64
N LEU A 5 25.01 -7.50 -20.43
CA LEU A 5 25.54 -8.84 -20.68
C LEU A 5 24.98 -9.86 -19.67
N VAL A 6 24.99 -9.52 -18.39
CA VAL A 6 24.47 -10.38 -17.30
C VAL A 6 22.97 -10.65 -17.46
N LYS A 7 22.19 -9.67 -17.92
CA LYS A 7 20.74 -9.85 -18.20
C LYS A 7 20.44 -10.75 -19.40
N LYS A 8 21.38 -10.88 -20.36
CA LYS A 8 21.22 -11.77 -21.52
C LYS A 8 21.56 -13.22 -21.19
N ILE A 9 22.35 -13.45 -20.14
CA ILE A 9 22.90 -14.77 -19.79
C ILE A 9 22.15 -15.41 -18.62
N LEU A 10 21.68 -14.60 -17.64
CA LEU A 10 20.98 -15.14 -16.48
C LEU A 10 19.46 -15.20 -16.70
N PRO A 11 18.81 -16.35 -16.42
CA PRO A 11 17.36 -16.46 -16.50
C PRO A 11 16.69 -15.55 -15.45
N ASN A 12 15.50 -15.04 -15.78
CA ASN A 12 14.73 -14.14 -14.91
C ASN A 12 14.48 -14.70 -13.50
N SER A 13 14.40 -16.03 -13.37
CA SER A 13 14.26 -16.73 -12.08
C SER A 13 15.45 -16.50 -11.15
N VAL A 14 16.68 -16.54 -11.66
CA VAL A 14 17.90 -16.30 -10.88
C VAL A 14 17.99 -14.85 -10.44
N ILE A 15 17.67 -13.91 -11.34
CA ILE A 15 17.62 -12.48 -11.02
C ILE A 15 16.58 -12.19 -9.93
N SER A 16 15.40 -12.81 -10.02
CA SER A 16 14.35 -12.69 -9.00
C SER A 16 14.81 -13.23 -7.64
N ARG A 17 15.44 -14.41 -7.60
CA ARG A 17 16.00 -15.02 -6.37
C ARG A 17 17.06 -14.12 -5.73
N TYR A 18 17.95 -13.54 -6.54
CA TYR A 18 18.94 -12.57 -6.06
C TYR A 18 18.27 -11.37 -5.38
N HIS A 19 17.26 -10.78 -6.03
CA HIS A 19 16.54 -9.65 -5.45
C HIS A 19 15.76 -10.01 -4.18
N TYR A 20 15.16 -11.20 -4.14
CA TYR A 20 14.49 -11.72 -2.95
C TYR A 20 15.49 -11.89 -1.80
N PHE A 21 16.66 -12.47 -2.05
CA PHE A 21 17.73 -12.61 -1.06
C PHE A 21 18.21 -11.25 -0.54
N LEU A 22 18.37 -10.25 -1.42
CA LEU A 22 18.71 -8.89 -0.98
C LEU A 22 17.63 -8.26 -0.09
N ALA A 23 16.35 -8.49 -0.41
CA ALA A 23 15.25 -8.00 0.43
C ALA A 23 15.27 -8.69 1.81
N PHE A 24 15.50 -10.00 1.83
CA PHE A 24 15.61 -10.79 3.06
C PHE A 24 16.80 -10.35 3.93
N ALA A 25 17.99 -10.28 3.35
CA ALA A 25 19.19 -9.84 4.04
C ALA A 25 19.04 -8.42 4.58
N GLY A 26 18.39 -7.53 3.81
CA GLY A 26 18.02 -6.20 4.26
C GLY A 26 17.08 -6.23 5.47
N ALA A 27 16.00 -7.01 5.40
CA ALA A 27 15.04 -7.13 6.50
C ALA A 27 15.71 -7.66 7.78
N LEU A 28 16.60 -8.65 7.65
CA LEU A 28 17.38 -9.20 8.75
C LEU A 28 18.33 -8.15 9.35
N PHE A 29 19.11 -7.48 8.50
CA PHE A 29 20.09 -6.46 8.92
C PHE A 29 19.43 -5.27 9.65
N TYR A 30 18.26 -4.83 9.20
CA TYR A 30 17.53 -3.74 9.83
C TYR A 30 16.56 -4.20 10.96
N GLY A 31 16.45 -5.51 11.20
CA GLY A 31 15.68 -6.09 12.29
C GLY A 31 14.16 -6.03 12.11
N PHE A 32 13.67 -6.23 10.88
CA PHE A 32 12.24 -6.25 10.52
C PHE A 32 11.45 -5.03 11.04
N PRO A 33 11.84 -3.80 10.67
CA PRO A 33 11.27 -2.57 11.24
C PRO A 33 9.77 -2.42 10.98
N SER A 34 9.27 -2.90 9.83
CA SER A 34 7.85 -2.90 9.44
C SER A 34 6.94 -3.55 10.47
N LYS A 35 7.41 -4.54 11.24
CA LYS A 35 6.63 -5.16 12.32
C LYS A 35 6.23 -4.17 13.41
N LYS A 36 7.03 -3.11 13.62
CA LYS A 36 6.89 -2.17 14.75
C LYS A 36 6.35 -0.79 14.38
N ILE A 37 6.16 -0.51 13.09
CA ILE A 37 5.61 0.76 12.58
C ILE A 37 4.43 0.48 11.65
N LYS A 38 3.48 1.41 11.52
CA LYS A 38 2.34 1.21 10.61
C LYS A 38 2.77 1.49 9.18
N VAL A 39 2.53 0.58 8.25
CA VAL A 39 2.94 0.71 6.85
C VAL A 39 1.75 0.65 5.90
N ILE A 40 1.61 1.67 5.05
CA ILE A 40 0.58 1.76 4.02
C ILE A 40 1.24 1.69 2.64
N GLY A 41 0.89 0.68 1.84
CA GLY A 41 1.35 0.54 0.46
C GLY A 41 0.30 1.03 -0.53
N VAL A 42 0.66 1.91 -1.46
CA VAL A 42 -0.25 2.39 -2.52
C VAL A 42 0.25 1.92 -3.87
N THR A 43 -0.58 1.19 -4.61
CA THR A 43 -0.26 0.74 -5.96
C THR A 43 -1.36 1.08 -6.97
N GLY A 44 -1.01 0.95 -8.23
CA GLY A 44 -1.90 1.13 -9.39
C GLY A 44 -1.12 1.60 -10.62
N THR A 45 -1.82 1.78 -11.74
CA THR A 45 -1.22 2.32 -12.95
C THR A 45 -1.03 3.81 -12.80
N ASN A 46 -2.11 4.55 -12.53
CA ASN A 46 -2.08 6.01 -12.41
C ASN A 46 -2.51 6.51 -11.01
N GLY A 47 -2.10 7.73 -10.66
CA GLY A 47 -2.55 8.42 -9.45
C GLY A 47 -1.88 7.97 -8.14
N LYS A 48 -0.89 7.07 -8.19
CA LYS A 48 -0.16 6.61 -6.98
C LYS A 48 0.47 7.77 -6.21
N SER A 49 1.27 8.59 -6.88
CA SER A 49 1.98 9.73 -6.27
C SER A 49 1.02 10.76 -5.66
N THR A 50 -0.08 11.05 -6.36
CA THR A 50 -1.15 11.92 -5.85
C THR A 50 -1.77 11.34 -4.57
N VAL A 51 -2.13 10.05 -4.58
CA VAL A 51 -2.77 9.40 -3.42
C VAL A 51 -1.83 9.32 -2.23
N VAL A 52 -0.56 8.95 -2.41
CA VAL A 52 0.39 8.89 -1.28
C VAL A 52 0.63 10.28 -0.68
N TYR A 53 0.66 11.33 -1.50
CA TYR A 53 0.86 12.71 -1.03
C TYR A 53 -0.36 13.20 -0.24
N LEU A 54 -1.57 13.03 -0.80
CA LEU A 54 -2.81 13.42 -0.12
C LEU A 54 -2.97 12.65 1.20
N LEU A 55 -2.71 11.34 1.20
CA LEU A 55 -2.75 10.52 2.41
C LEU A 55 -1.74 11.00 3.46
N ALA A 56 -0.51 11.33 3.04
CA ALA A 56 0.51 11.84 3.94
C ALA A 56 0.08 13.16 4.59
N GLN A 57 -0.45 14.08 3.80
CA GLN A 57 -0.94 15.37 4.30
C GLN A 57 -2.13 15.21 5.25
N MET A 58 -3.10 14.35 4.92
CA MET A 58 -4.23 14.08 5.81
C MET A 58 -3.79 13.53 7.17
N LEU A 59 -2.85 12.58 7.18
CA LEU A 59 -2.31 12.02 8.42
C LEU A 59 -1.49 13.04 9.22
N LYS A 60 -0.67 13.88 8.55
CA LYS A 60 0.04 14.98 9.20
C LYS A 60 -0.93 15.98 9.84
N ASN A 61 -1.97 16.40 9.12
CA ASN A 61 -2.99 17.31 9.62
C ASN A 61 -3.80 16.72 10.78
N ALA A 62 -3.93 15.39 10.84
CA ALA A 62 -4.52 14.69 11.97
C ALA A 62 -3.57 14.55 13.19
N GLY A 63 -2.38 15.14 13.14
CA GLY A 63 -1.40 15.17 14.24
C GLY A 63 -0.43 13.99 14.26
N TYR A 64 -0.42 13.13 13.23
CA TYR A 64 0.52 12.01 13.16
C TYR A 64 1.86 12.40 12.54
N LYS A 65 2.94 11.78 13.01
CA LYS A 65 4.26 11.89 12.40
C LYS A 65 4.39 10.88 11.25
N VAL A 66 4.59 11.37 10.04
CA VAL A 66 4.55 10.55 8.82
C VAL A 66 5.91 10.48 8.14
N ALA A 67 6.29 9.29 7.67
CA ALA A 67 7.31 9.11 6.66
C ALA A 67 6.68 8.75 5.31
N LEU A 68 7.20 9.31 4.22
CA LEU A 68 6.70 9.10 2.87
C LEU A 68 7.85 8.65 1.97
N SER A 69 7.64 7.58 1.21
CA SER A 69 8.55 7.12 0.16
C SER A 69 7.85 7.16 -1.19
N SER A 70 8.11 8.19 -1.99
CA SER A 70 7.42 8.44 -3.27
C SER A 70 8.38 8.65 -4.44
N SER A 71 7.81 8.75 -5.65
CA SER A 71 8.57 9.08 -6.87
C SER A 71 9.16 10.49 -6.89
N ILE A 72 8.53 11.43 -6.17
CA ILE A 72 8.88 12.85 -6.17
C ILE A 72 9.88 13.15 -5.05
N GLU A 73 9.55 12.71 -3.83
CA GLU A 73 10.29 13.07 -2.63
C GLU A 73 10.13 12.03 -1.50
N PHE A 74 10.99 12.18 -0.51
CA PHE A 74 10.98 11.41 0.73
C PHE A 74 10.70 12.32 1.91
N TRP A 75 9.86 11.85 2.83
CA TRP A 75 9.58 12.54 4.09
C TRP A 75 10.02 11.69 5.28
N MET A 76 10.52 12.33 6.33
CA MET A 76 10.80 11.73 7.62
C MET A 76 10.40 12.73 8.72
N GLY A 77 9.10 12.73 9.06
CA GLY A 77 8.51 13.80 9.86
C GLY A 77 8.55 15.13 9.08
N ASP A 78 9.25 16.12 9.62
CA ASP A 78 9.39 17.44 9.00
C ASP A 78 10.54 17.55 8.00
N LYS A 79 11.41 16.53 7.95
CA LYS A 79 12.49 16.47 6.96
C LYS A 79 11.95 16.00 5.62
N ILE A 80 12.07 16.83 4.59
CA ILE A 80 11.64 16.54 3.22
C ILE A 80 12.83 16.71 2.28
N TRP A 81 13.04 15.76 1.37
CA TRP A 81 14.09 15.86 0.36
C TRP A 81 13.70 15.15 -0.95
N PRO A 82 14.16 15.64 -2.11
CA PRO A 82 13.77 15.09 -3.40
C PRO A 82 14.29 13.65 -3.60
N ASN A 83 13.53 12.85 -4.36
CA ASN A 83 13.95 11.53 -4.78
C ASN A 83 14.89 11.62 -5.99
N THR A 84 16.20 11.51 -5.75
CA THR A 84 17.23 11.58 -6.80
C THR A 84 17.59 10.23 -7.42
N PHE A 85 16.95 9.12 -7.01
CA PHE A 85 17.29 7.77 -7.46
C PHE A 85 16.79 7.41 -8.87
N LYS A 86 16.07 8.32 -9.54
CA LYS A 86 15.42 8.10 -10.86
C LYS A 86 14.47 6.88 -10.89
N MET A 87 13.98 6.45 -9.72
CA MET A 87 13.01 5.37 -9.59
C MET A 87 12.19 5.55 -8.30
N THR A 88 10.91 5.21 -8.36
CA THR A 88 9.97 5.35 -7.24
C THR A 88 10.34 4.51 -6.01
N MET A 89 10.78 3.27 -6.21
CA MET A 89 11.16 2.37 -5.11
C MET A 89 12.64 1.99 -5.23
N PRO A 90 13.60 2.71 -4.64
CA PRO A 90 15.01 2.37 -4.80
C PRO A 90 15.36 0.93 -4.36
N GLY A 91 16.38 0.34 -4.98
CA GLY A 91 16.85 -1.02 -4.69
C GLY A 91 17.76 -1.13 -3.45
N LYS A 92 18.52 -2.22 -3.34
CA LYS A 92 19.57 -2.43 -2.31
C LYS A 92 19.07 -2.25 -0.86
N ALA A 93 17.94 -2.89 -0.53
CA ALA A 93 17.32 -2.81 0.80
C ALA A 93 16.97 -1.39 1.28
N PHE A 94 16.84 -0.42 0.36
CA PHE A 94 16.50 0.97 0.68
C PHE A 94 15.26 1.08 1.58
N LEU A 95 14.17 0.39 1.23
CA LEU A 95 12.94 0.45 2.02
C LEU A 95 13.11 -0.09 3.44
N GLN A 96 13.92 -1.13 3.64
CA GLN A 96 14.19 -1.66 4.98
C GLN A 96 14.97 -0.64 5.82
N LYS A 97 15.96 0.03 5.23
CA LYS A 97 16.67 1.16 5.86
C LYS A 97 15.72 2.31 6.19
N PHE A 98 14.88 2.70 5.22
CA PHE A 98 13.94 3.81 5.34
C PHE A 98 12.92 3.55 6.46
N LEU A 99 12.34 2.34 6.52
CA LEU A 99 11.45 1.90 7.59
C LEU A 99 12.15 1.95 8.97
N LYS A 100 13.40 1.51 9.05
CA LYS A 100 14.18 1.58 10.29
C LYS A 100 14.42 3.02 10.72
N GLN A 101 14.73 3.93 9.80
CA GLN A 101 14.89 5.35 10.07
C GLN A 101 13.60 6.01 10.52
N ALA A 102 12.47 5.69 9.87
CA ALA A 102 11.15 6.18 10.27
C ALA A 102 10.80 5.72 11.70
N LEU A 103 11.05 4.45 12.01
CA LEU A 103 10.85 3.89 13.34
C LEU A 103 11.72 4.60 14.40
N ILE A 104 13.02 4.79 14.15
CA ILE A 104 13.92 5.50 15.07
C ILE A 104 13.49 6.96 15.25
N SER A 105 12.98 7.59 14.18
CA SER A 105 12.52 8.98 14.20
C SER A 105 11.15 9.14 14.87
N GLY A 106 10.55 8.06 15.38
CA GLY A 106 9.24 8.08 16.04
C GLY A 106 8.10 8.40 15.09
N CYS A 107 8.19 8.04 13.80
CA CYS A 107 7.06 8.18 12.90
C CYS A 107 5.97 7.15 13.25
N ASP A 108 4.72 7.58 13.22
CA ASP A 108 3.55 6.73 13.44
C ASP A 108 3.22 5.89 12.20
N TYR A 109 3.35 6.50 11.02
CA TYR A 109 3.01 5.90 9.72
C TYR A 109 4.15 6.02 8.72
N VAL A 110 4.31 4.98 7.90
CA VAL A 110 5.12 4.99 6.69
C VAL A 110 4.23 4.73 5.49
N ILE A 111 4.18 5.68 4.56
CA ILE A 111 3.45 5.54 3.30
C ILE A 111 4.46 5.25 2.21
N VAL A 112 4.20 4.20 1.43
CA VAL A 112 5.09 3.76 0.36
C VAL A 112 4.33 3.75 -0.96
N GLU A 113 4.86 4.47 -1.95
CA GLU A 113 4.42 4.35 -3.34
C GLU A 113 4.99 3.06 -3.95
N VAL A 114 4.13 2.06 -4.15
CA VAL A 114 4.53 0.72 -4.58
C VAL A 114 4.29 0.53 -6.08
N THR A 115 5.37 0.42 -6.85
CA THR A 115 5.32 0.21 -8.31
C THR A 115 5.33 -1.27 -8.67
N SER A 116 4.77 -1.61 -9.84
CA SER A 116 4.83 -2.99 -10.36
C SER A 116 6.27 -3.47 -10.57
N GLU A 117 7.18 -2.58 -10.98
CA GLU A 117 8.61 -2.88 -11.09
C GLU A 117 9.28 -3.16 -9.75
N GLY A 118 8.93 -2.42 -8.72
CA GLY A 118 9.43 -2.70 -7.37
C GLY A 118 8.91 -4.04 -6.85
N ILE A 119 7.67 -4.38 -7.18
CA ILE A 119 7.09 -5.69 -6.83
C ILE A 119 7.78 -6.83 -7.58
N LEU A 120 7.97 -6.68 -8.90
CA LEU A 120 8.67 -7.66 -9.74
C LEU A 120 10.09 -7.96 -9.24
N GLN A 121 10.75 -6.95 -8.67
CA GLN A 121 12.09 -7.05 -8.10
C GLN A 121 12.08 -7.30 -6.58
N ASN A 122 10.99 -7.83 -6.03
CA ASN A 122 10.85 -8.20 -4.62
C ASN A 122 11.18 -7.08 -3.61
N ARG A 123 11.11 -5.80 -4.00
CA ARG A 123 11.45 -4.65 -3.12
C ARG A 123 10.44 -4.45 -1.99
N HIS A 124 9.22 -4.94 -2.19
CA HIS A 124 8.13 -4.98 -1.21
C HIS A 124 8.21 -6.18 -0.25
N ALA A 125 9.05 -7.18 -0.55
CA ALA A 125 9.11 -8.41 0.25
C ALA A 125 9.62 -8.11 1.68
N PHE A 126 9.13 -8.88 2.64
CA PHE A 126 9.46 -8.73 4.07
C PHE A 126 9.07 -7.37 4.68
N ILE A 127 8.06 -6.71 4.10
CA ILE A 127 7.41 -5.56 4.68
C ILE A 127 6.04 -6.02 5.17
N ASP A 128 5.82 -5.97 6.48
CA ASP A 128 4.51 -6.18 7.08
C ASP A 128 3.65 -4.93 6.88
N PHE A 129 2.74 -5.00 5.90
CA PHE A 129 1.78 -3.92 5.62
C PHE A 129 0.60 -3.98 6.59
N ASP A 130 0.13 -2.81 7.00
CA ASP A 130 -1.15 -2.62 7.72
C ASP A 130 -2.27 -2.34 6.72
N SER A 131 -1.98 -1.59 5.65
CA SER A 131 -2.97 -1.27 4.63
C SER A 131 -2.38 -1.31 3.22
N VAL A 132 -3.18 -1.78 2.26
CA VAL A 132 -2.85 -1.67 0.83
C VAL A 132 -3.97 -0.96 0.09
N VAL A 133 -3.58 0.00 -0.75
CA VAL A 133 -4.48 0.80 -1.59
C VAL A 133 -4.26 0.47 -3.06
N LEU A 134 -5.33 0.20 -3.80
CA LEU A 134 -5.32 0.14 -5.26
C LEU A 134 -6.05 1.34 -5.86
N THR A 135 -5.36 2.10 -6.70
CA THR A 135 -5.96 3.25 -7.41
C THR A 135 -6.70 2.82 -8.67
N ASN A 136 -6.04 2.13 -9.59
CA ASN A 136 -6.56 1.59 -10.84
C ASN A 136 -5.54 0.65 -11.51
N ILE A 137 -5.99 -0.11 -12.49
CA ILE A 137 -5.24 -1.03 -13.33
C ILE A 137 -5.62 -0.80 -14.79
N SER A 138 -4.81 -0.01 -15.48
CA SER A 138 -4.82 0.08 -16.94
C SER A 138 -3.55 -0.55 -17.53
N PRO A 139 -3.57 -1.02 -18.79
CA PRO A 139 -2.41 -1.62 -19.42
C PRO A 139 -1.26 -0.61 -19.53
N GLU A 140 -0.12 -0.92 -18.91
CA GLU A 140 1.10 -0.09 -18.93
C GLU A 140 2.32 -1.01 -18.78
N HIS A 141 3.37 -0.79 -19.58
CA HIS A 141 4.60 -1.60 -19.56
C HIS A 141 4.38 -3.12 -19.75
N ILE A 142 3.39 -3.52 -20.54
CA ILE A 142 2.94 -4.91 -20.71
C ILE A 142 4.08 -5.86 -21.12
N GLU A 143 4.93 -5.44 -22.04
CA GLU A 143 6.06 -6.21 -22.55
C GLU A 143 7.03 -6.61 -21.43
N ARG A 144 7.22 -5.72 -20.46
CA ARG A 144 8.13 -5.92 -19.35
C ARG A 144 7.64 -6.99 -18.37
N HIS A 145 6.32 -7.16 -18.31
CA HIS A 145 5.64 -8.17 -17.50
C HIS A 145 5.33 -9.44 -18.30
N GLY A 146 5.51 -9.44 -19.62
CA GLY A 146 5.13 -10.57 -20.48
C GLY A 146 3.61 -10.76 -20.57
N GLY A 147 2.83 -9.67 -20.56
CA GLY A 147 1.37 -9.70 -20.72
C GLY A 147 0.59 -8.97 -19.63
N TYR A 148 -0.65 -8.57 -19.94
CA TYR A 148 -1.52 -7.83 -19.02
C TYR A 148 -1.86 -8.65 -17.77
N GLU A 149 -2.13 -9.95 -17.95
CA GLU A 149 -2.40 -10.86 -16.83
C GLU A 149 -1.21 -10.99 -15.88
N ASN A 150 0.02 -10.99 -16.41
CA ASN A 150 1.23 -11.00 -15.59
C ASN A 150 1.46 -9.66 -14.89
N TYR A 151 1.12 -8.53 -15.53
CA TYR A 151 1.16 -7.20 -14.89
C TYR A 151 0.18 -7.13 -13.71
N LYS A 152 -1.07 -7.58 -13.94
CA LYS A 152 -2.12 -7.67 -12.92
C LYS A 152 -1.69 -8.56 -11.76
N ARG A 153 -1.22 -9.78 -12.06
CA ARG A 153 -0.68 -10.72 -11.07
C ARG A 153 0.52 -10.15 -10.31
N THR A 154 1.39 -9.41 -10.98
CA THR A 154 2.53 -8.75 -10.33
C THR A 154 2.04 -7.79 -9.26
N LYS A 155 1.05 -6.93 -9.55
CA LYS A 155 0.48 -6.04 -8.53
C LYS A 155 -0.26 -6.82 -7.43
N GLY A 156 -0.87 -7.95 -7.79
CA GLY A 156 -1.54 -8.86 -6.85
C GLY A 156 -0.63 -9.35 -5.73
N LYS A 157 0.67 -9.51 -5.98
CA LYS A 157 1.65 -9.89 -4.95
C LYS A 157 1.71 -8.93 -3.76
N LEU A 158 1.37 -7.65 -3.95
CA LEU A 158 1.27 -6.72 -2.83
C LEU A 158 0.10 -7.06 -1.89
N PHE A 159 -1.00 -7.55 -2.44
CA PHE A 159 -2.18 -8.00 -1.69
C PHE A 159 -1.92 -9.34 -1.01
N GLU A 160 -1.22 -10.26 -1.68
CA GLU A 160 -0.72 -11.50 -1.06
C GLU A 160 0.24 -11.20 0.11
N ALA A 161 1.11 -10.20 -0.04
CA ALA A 161 2.00 -9.72 1.02
C ALA A 161 1.22 -9.12 2.20
N LEU A 162 0.13 -8.39 1.94
CA LEU A 162 -0.79 -7.97 3.01
C LEU A 162 -1.44 -9.18 3.68
N GLY A 163 -1.95 -10.15 2.94
CA GLY A 163 -2.53 -11.38 3.49
C GLY A 163 -1.56 -12.11 4.43
N SER A 164 -0.28 -12.16 4.04
CA SER A 164 0.83 -12.77 4.78
C SER A 164 1.42 -11.89 5.89
N SER A 165 0.97 -10.64 6.01
CA SER A 165 1.43 -9.72 7.05
C SER A 165 1.05 -10.22 8.43
N THR A 166 1.98 -10.08 9.37
CA THR A 166 1.85 -10.44 10.78
C THR A 166 1.05 -9.41 11.60
N LYS A 167 0.59 -8.33 10.97
CA LYS A 167 -0.24 -7.29 11.60
C LYS A 167 -1.66 -7.80 11.84
N ASN A 168 -2.23 -7.38 12.98
CA ASN A 168 -3.61 -7.71 13.35
C ASN A 168 -4.62 -6.93 12.51
N ASN A 169 -4.41 -5.61 12.38
CA ASN A 169 -5.34 -4.71 11.70
C ASN A 169 -4.90 -4.51 10.25
N LYS A 170 -5.36 -5.39 9.37
CA LYS A 170 -5.11 -5.30 7.93
C LYS A 170 -6.27 -4.57 7.25
N ASN A 171 -5.99 -3.70 6.30
CA ASN A 171 -7.05 -3.00 5.55
C ASN A 171 -6.76 -3.02 4.05
N ILE A 172 -7.82 -3.12 3.28
CA ILE A 172 -7.76 -3.02 1.82
C ILE A 172 -8.62 -1.84 1.40
N ILE A 173 -8.05 -0.99 0.56
CA ILE A 173 -8.76 0.13 -0.04
C ILE A 173 -8.67 -0.01 -1.56
N ILE A 174 -9.80 -0.16 -2.23
CA ILE A 174 -9.84 -0.37 -3.68
C ILE A 174 -10.87 0.57 -4.30
N ASN A 175 -10.48 1.19 -5.41
CA ASN A 175 -11.41 1.88 -6.30
C ASN A 175 -12.27 0.85 -7.07
N ILE A 176 -13.55 0.76 -6.74
CA ILE A 176 -14.46 -0.22 -7.36
C ILE A 176 -14.91 0.15 -8.77
N ALA A 177 -14.59 1.36 -9.25
CA ALA A 177 -14.77 1.68 -10.65
C ALA A 177 -13.76 0.93 -11.55
N ASP A 178 -12.73 0.32 -10.95
CA ASP A 178 -11.78 -0.52 -11.68
C ASP A 178 -12.35 -1.92 -11.94
N LYS A 179 -12.31 -2.36 -13.19
CA LYS A 179 -12.83 -3.68 -13.61
C LYS A 179 -12.12 -4.86 -12.93
N GLU A 180 -10.87 -4.69 -12.49
CA GLU A 180 -10.11 -5.75 -11.84
C GLU A 180 -10.28 -5.73 -10.31
N ALA A 181 -11.12 -4.84 -9.74
CA ALA A 181 -11.29 -4.72 -8.28
C ALA A 181 -11.59 -6.06 -7.59
N ASN A 182 -12.51 -6.85 -8.15
CA ASN A 182 -12.89 -8.17 -7.61
C ASN A 182 -11.71 -9.15 -7.59
N TYR A 183 -10.83 -9.10 -8.60
CA TYR A 183 -9.63 -9.93 -8.62
C TYR A 183 -8.74 -9.61 -7.41
N PHE A 184 -8.46 -8.33 -7.15
CA PHE A 184 -7.61 -7.94 -6.01
C PHE A 184 -8.24 -8.22 -4.64
N LEU A 185 -9.56 -8.08 -4.52
CA LEU A 185 -10.29 -8.45 -3.30
C LEU A 185 -10.13 -9.95 -3.00
N SER A 186 -10.20 -10.80 -4.03
CA SER A 186 -10.07 -12.26 -3.86
C SER A 186 -8.68 -12.73 -3.40
N LEU A 187 -7.63 -11.91 -3.55
CA LEU A 187 -6.26 -12.28 -3.19
C LEU A 187 -5.96 -12.24 -1.68
N VAL A 188 -6.84 -11.63 -0.89
CA VAL A 188 -6.65 -11.57 0.55
C VAL A 188 -7.62 -12.57 1.18
N GLY A 189 -7.07 -13.75 1.50
CA GLY A 189 -7.81 -14.99 1.66
C GLY A 189 -8.95 -14.99 2.68
N ASP A 190 -9.79 -16.02 2.54
CA ASP A 190 -11.04 -16.23 3.26
C ASP A 190 -10.93 -16.45 4.78
N ASP A 191 -9.73 -16.43 5.38
CA ASP A 191 -9.50 -16.64 6.82
C ASP A 191 -10.32 -15.61 7.63
N PRO A 192 -11.45 -16.03 8.25
CA PRO A 192 -12.39 -15.13 8.92
C PRO A 192 -11.74 -14.35 10.07
N THR A 193 -10.64 -14.87 10.62
CA THR A 193 -9.91 -14.29 11.76
C THR A 193 -8.89 -13.22 11.35
N LYS A 194 -8.62 -13.08 10.05
CA LYS A 194 -7.60 -12.17 9.49
C LYS A 194 -8.14 -11.30 8.36
N ARG A 195 -9.46 -11.27 8.15
CA ARG A 195 -10.09 -10.51 7.07
C ARG A 195 -9.80 -9.03 7.24
N PRO A 196 -9.19 -8.37 6.25
CA PRO A 196 -9.03 -6.95 6.31
C PRO A 196 -10.39 -6.25 6.27
N SER A 197 -10.50 -5.15 7.00
CA SER A 197 -11.65 -4.26 6.86
C SER A 197 -11.53 -3.57 5.50
N GLY A 198 -12.41 -3.92 4.56
CA GLY A 198 -12.42 -3.32 3.24
C GLY A 198 -13.11 -1.96 3.27
N VAL A 199 -12.48 -0.90 2.77
CA VAL A 199 -13.17 0.36 2.45
C VAL A 199 -13.20 0.51 0.95
N VAL A 200 -14.41 0.52 0.41
CA VAL A 200 -14.72 0.59 -1.01
C VAL A 200 -15.01 2.04 -1.39
N PHE A 201 -14.25 2.62 -2.31
CA PHE A 201 -14.52 3.98 -2.82
C PHE A 201 -15.13 3.93 -4.22
N ARG A 202 -16.27 4.62 -4.40
CA ARG A 202 -16.90 4.91 -5.69
C ARG A 202 -16.77 6.41 -6.01
N ARG A 203 -16.75 6.75 -7.30
CA ARG A 203 -16.65 8.13 -7.80
C ARG A 203 -17.83 9.00 -7.32
N SER A 204 -17.49 10.19 -6.80
CA SER A 204 -18.23 11.45 -6.49
C SER A 204 -19.68 11.47 -6.00
N ASP A 205 -20.43 10.38 -6.06
CA ASP A 205 -21.89 10.46 -5.89
C ASP A 205 -22.37 9.57 -4.74
N GLN A 206 -21.58 8.56 -4.33
CA GLN A 206 -21.88 7.65 -3.22
C GLN A 206 -20.60 7.12 -2.56
N VAL A 207 -20.38 7.43 -1.27
CA VAL A 207 -19.39 6.73 -0.43
C VAL A 207 -20.05 5.45 0.08
N ALA A 208 -19.67 4.29 -0.45
CA ALA A 208 -20.14 3.01 0.05
C ALA A 208 -19.16 2.48 1.12
N THR A 209 -19.48 2.68 2.40
CA THR A 209 -18.76 2.00 3.49
C THR A 209 -19.38 0.62 3.69
N THR A 210 -18.81 -0.41 3.05
CA THR A 210 -19.22 -1.80 3.29
C THR A 210 -18.39 -2.40 4.42
N GLY A 211 -18.98 -2.50 5.61
CA GLY A 211 -18.42 -3.28 6.72
C GLY A 211 -18.59 -4.78 6.48
N ILE A 212 -17.56 -5.55 6.84
CA ILE A 212 -17.52 -7.00 7.11
C ILE A 212 -18.30 -7.87 6.11
N PHE A 213 -17.61 -8.38 5.08
CA PHE A 213 -18.17 -9.35 4.14
C PHE A 213 -18.33 -10.73 4.79
N SER A 214 -19.56 -11.09 5.10
CA SER A 214 -20.03 -12.48 5.19
C SER A 214 -20.60 -12.89 3.84
N GLY A 215 -19.86 -13.69 3.08
CA GLY A 215 -20.38 -14.34 1.87
C GLY A 215 -20.56 -13.40 0.68
N ILE A 216 -20.34 -13.95 -0.51
CA ILE A 216 -20.60 -13.27 -1.77
C ILE A 216 -22.11 -13.18 -1.95
N GLN A 217 -22.72 -12.05 -1.58
CA GLN A 217 -23.89 -11.42 -2.19
C GLN A 217 -24.22 -10.10 -1.48
N GLU A 218 -24.60 -9.09 -2.27
CA GLU A 218 -24.97 -7.71 -1.89
C GLU A 218 -23.85 -6.67 -1.75
N VAL A 219 -23.64 -5.95 -2.85
CA VAL A 219 -23.37 -4.52 -2.80
C VAL A 219 -24.59 -3.86 -2.16
N VAL A 220 -24.57 -3.64 -0.85
CA VAL A 220 -25.59 -2.83 -0.18
C VAL A 220 -25.40 -1.39 -0.66
N SER A 221 -26.25 -0.98 -1.60
CA SER A 221 -26.51 0.41 -1.92
C SER A 221 -27.07 1.08 -0.66
N ALA A 222 -26.20 1.71 0.12
CA ALA A 222 -26.65 2.67 1.12
C ALA A 222 -27.16 3.90 0.36
N ASN A 223 -28.46 3.90 0.10
CA ASN A 223 -29.19 4.99 -0.54
C ASN A 223 -29.41 6.12 0.50
N GLU A 224 -28.35 6.62 1.11
CA GLU A 224 -28.42 7.83 1.93
C GLU A 224 -28.23 9.03 1.00
N ARG A 225 -29.31 9.81 0.84
CA ARG A 225 -29.31 11.04 0.05
C ARG A 225 -28.27 12.00 0.63
N VAL A 226 -27.22 12.26 -0.12
CA VAL A 226 -26.26 13.35 0.14
C VAL A 226 -26.98 14.67 -0.10
N ASN A 227 -27.28 15.43 0.95
CA ASN A 227 -27.77 16.81 0.78
C ASN A 227 -26.65 17.71 0.24
N LYS A 228 -27.05 18.78 -0.48
CA LYS A 228 -26.21 19.67 -1.32
C LYS A 228 -25.05 20.39 -0.63
N GLU A 229 -24.76 20.11 0.64
CA GLU A 229 -23.56 20.56 1.34
C GLU A 229 -22.79 19.29 1.76
N GLY A 230 -21.75 18.96 0.99
CA GLY A 230 -21.14 17.63 0.91
C GLY A 230 -20.39 17.13 2.14
N TYR A 231 -21.10 16.75 3.19
CA TYR A 231 -20.60 15.90 4.27
C TYR A 231 -21.59 14.78 4.58
N ALA A 232 -21.15 13.52 4.42
CA ALA A 232 -21.86 12.37 4.96
C ALA A 232 -21.66 12.32 6.48
N ILE A 233 -22.45 13.11 7.20
CA ILE A 233 -22.56 13.12 8.66
C ILE A 233 -23.52 11.98 9.03
N GLY A 234 -22.99 10.78 9.24
CA GLY A 234 -23.87 9.64 9.56
C GLY A 234 -23.26 8.50 10.36
N ARG A 235 -21.92 8.37 10.43
CA ARG A 235 -21.24 7.36 11.25
C ARG A 235 -19.79 7.70 11.63
N TYR A 236 -19.31 8.87 11.25
CA TYR A 236 -17.93 9.30 11.53
C TYR A 236 -17.73 9.82 12.95
N GLU A 237 -18.77 10.31 13.63
CA GLU A 237 -18.65 10.76 15.02
C GLU A 237 -18.25 9.63 15.97
N GLN A 238 -18.79 8.41 15.82
CA GLN A 238 -18.41 7.29 16.69
C GLN A 238 -16.97 6.79 16.46
N ILE A 239 -16.44 6.94 15.24
CA ILE A 239 -15.05 6.58 14.92
C ILE A 239 -14.09 7.65 15.46
N PHE A 240 -14.41 8.93 15.31
CA PHE A 240 -13.63 10.02 15.88
C PHE A 240 -13.72 10.09 17.41
N GLU A 241 -14.87 9.77 18.01
CA GLU A 241 -15.03 9.66 19.46
C GLU A 241 -14.24 8.48 20.04
N ARG A 242 -14.18 7.33 19.33
CA ARG A 242 -13.30 6.23 19.74
C ARG A 242 -11.83 6.62 19.68
N VAL A 243 -11.41 7.33 18.64
CA VAL A 243 -10.03 7.83 18.51
C VAL A 243 -9.71 8.88 19.58
N ARG A 244 -10.64 9.78 19.94
CA ARG A 244 -10.48 10.73 21.06
C ARG A 244 -10.51 10.06 22.44
N SER A 245 -11.33 9.02 22.63
CA SER A 245 -11.40 8.29 23.91
C SER A 245 -10.12 7.48 24.20
N CYS A 246 -9.39 7.08 23.15
CA CYS A 246 -8.11 6.39 23.28
C CYS A 246 -6.91 7.33 23.49
N SER A 247 -7.04 8.63 23.20
CA SER A 247 -5.98 9.63 23.41
C SER A 247 -6.11 10.41 24.74
N GLY A 248 -7.06 10.03 25.61
CA GLY A 248 -7.38 10.74 26.87
C GLY A 248 -7.00 10.02 28.16
N LYS A 249 -6.05 9.08 28.13
CA LYS A 249 -5.47 8.47 29.35
C LYS A 249 -3.95 8.33 29.23
N ALA A 250 -3.27 9.45 29.41
CA ALA A 250 -1.97 9.59 30.07
C ALA A 250 -1.83 11.04 30.51
#